data_AF-A0A703T9H2-F1
#
_entry.id   AF-A0A703T9H2-F1
#
_cell.length_a   1.000
_cell.length_b   1.000
_cell.length_c   1.000
_cell.angle_alpha   90.00
_cell.angle_beta   90.00
_cell.angle_gamma   90.00
#
_symmetry.space_group_name_H-M   'P 1'
#
loop_
_entity.id
_entity.type
_entity.pdbx_description
1 polymer ?
#
loop_
_entity_poly.entity_id
_entity_poly.type
_entity_poly.pdbx_seq_one_letter_code
_entity_poly.pdbx_strand_id
1 'polypeptide(L)'
;TSIGPLMEKIGNGGKGIAWNTQSEMDLLRKLNYTKADGPAKGQPMLNTAIDAAEMILTLAPETNGQVAVKAWAALSEFTGRD
;
A
#
# COMPACT_ATOMS: atom_id res chain seq x y z
N THR A 1 -13.99 -0.56 9.60
CA THR A 1 -13.02 0.55 9.40
C THR A 1 -12.54 0.55 7.96
N SER A 2 -11.61 1.41 7.52
CA SER A 2 -11.06 1.41 6.15
C SER A 2 -9.60 1.86 6.14
N ILE A 3 -8.90 1.56 5.05
CA ILE A 3 -7.58 2.15 4.78
C ILE A 3 -7.76 3.63 4.45
N GLY A 4 -6.85 4.49 4.92
CA GLY A 4 -6.93 5.94 4.71
C GLY A 4 -6.39 6.39 3.34
N PRO A 5 -6.76 7.59 2.87
CA PRO A 5 -6.41 8.07 1.53
C PRO A 5 -4.94 8.50 1.37
N LEU A 6 -4.17 8.58 2.45
CA LEU A 6 -2.79 9.06 2.41
C LEU A 6 -1.84 8.10 1.68
N MET A 7 -2.15 6.81 1.64
CA MET A 7 -1.38 5.82 0.88
C MET A 7 -1.39 6.12 -0.62
N GLU A 8 -2.47 6.74 -1.12
CA GLU A 8 -2.61 7.13 -2.53
C GLU A 8 -2.09 8.55 -2.77
N LYS A 9 -2.35 9.47 -1.83
CA LYS A 9 -1.98 10.88 -1.96
C LYS A 9 -0.48 11.15 -1.75
N ILE A 10 0.13 10.47 -0.79
CA ILE A 10 1.53 10.68 -0.37
C ILE A 10 2.40 9.49 -0.80
N GLY A 11 1.87 8.27 -0.69
CA GLY A 11 2.61 7.03 -0.95
C GLY A 11 2.90 6.24 0.32
N ASN A 12 3.87 5.33 0.24
CA ASN A 12 4.37 4.56 1.37
C ASN A 12 5.89 4.71 1.49
N GLY A 13 6.47 4.36 2.64
CA GLY A 13 7.91 4.42 2.81
C GLY A 13 8.39 4.07 4.21
N GLY A 14 9.71 4.02 4.35
CA GLY A 14 10.40 3.71 5.59
C GLY A 14 11.90 3.76 5.39
N LYS A 15 12.66 3.85 6.49
CA LYS A 15 14.14 3.81 6.47
C LYS A 15 14.78 4.80 5.45
N GLY A 16 14.21 5.98 5.31
CA GLY A 16 14.76 7.07 4.48
C GLY A 16 14.37 7.03 3.00
N ILE A 17 13.60 6.03 2.56
CA ILE A 17 13.10 5.91 1.18
C ILE A 17 11.57 5.90 1.15
N ALA A 18 11.00 6.29 0.00
CA ALA A 18 9.56 6.29 -0.23
C ALA A 18 9.26 5.81 -1.66
N TRP A 19 8.06 5.28 -1.86
CA TRP A 19 7.60 4.77 -3.15
C TRP A 19 6.09 4.94 -3.32
N ASN A 20 5.65 4.92 -4.59
CA ASN A 20 4.24 4.92 -4.94
C ASN A 20 3.60 3.56 -4.64
N THR A 21 2.40 3.55 -4.04
CA THR A 21 1.66 2.32 -3.70
C THR A 21 0.24 2.26 -4.27
N GLN A 22 -0.05 3.06 -5.30
CA GLN A 22 -1.37 3.10 -5.94
C GLN A 22 -1.87 1.72 -6.42
N SER A 23 -1.00 0.94 -7.05
CA SER A 23 -1.34 -0.41 -7.54
C SER A 23 -1.77 -1.35 -6.42
N GLU A 24 -1.17 -1.23 -5.24
CA GLU A 24 -1.51 -2.04 -4.08
C GLU A 24 -2.83 -1.59 -3.46
N MET A 25 -3.10 -0.28 -3.43
CA MET A 25 -4.40 0.24 -3.01
C MET A 25 -5.53 -0.24 -3.93
N ASP A 26 -5.30 -0.29 -5.24
CA ASP A 26 -6.27 -0.83 -6.20
C ASP A 26 -6.49 -2.33 -6.05
N LEU A 27 -5.45 -3.09 -5.68
CA LEU A 27 -5.58 -4.51 -5.35
C LEU A 27 -6.38 -4.71 -4.05
N LEU A 28 -6.10 -3.91 -3.01
CA LEU A 28 -6.81 -3.98 -1.73
C LEU A 28 -8.29 -3.63 -1.86
N ARG A 29 -8.67 -2.75 -2.80
CA ARG A 29 -10.09 -2.53 -3.13
C ARG A 29 -10.79 -3.77 -3.66
N LYS A 30 -10.06 -4.65 -4.37
CA LYS A 30 -10.60 -5.90 -4.93
C LYS A 30 -10.64 -7.01 -3.88
N LEU A 31 -9.62 -7.10 -3.03
CA LEU A 31 -9.53 -8.11 -1.97
C LEU A 31 -10.51 -7.83 -0.82
N ASN A 32 -10.49 -6.60 -0.30
CA ASN A 32 -11.20 -6.24 0.93
C ASN A 32 -12.54 -5.56 0.63
N TYR A 33 -12.92 -5.43 -0.64
CA TYR A 33 -14.00 -4.56 -1.11
C TYR A 33 -13.81 -3.10 -0.69
N THR A 34 -14.81 -2.27 -0.96
CA THR A 34 -14.75 -0.82 -0.68
C THR A 34 -15.94 -0.35 0.12
N LYS A 35 -15.71 0.66 0.96
CA LYS A 35 -16.80 1.34 1.67
C LYS A 35 -17.81 1.93 0.67
N ALA A 36 -19.08 1.55 0.80
CA ALA A 36 -20.16 1.97 -0.10
C ALA A 36 -20.55 3.46 0.09
N ASP A 37 -20.44 3.97 1.31
CA ASP A 37 -20.87 5.31 1.71
C ASP A 37 -20.01 5.89 2.86
N GLY A 38 -20.41 7.07 3.31
CA GLY A 38 -19.78 7.78 4.44
C GLY A 38 -18.45 8.45 4.12
N PRO A 39 -17.72 8.93 5.15
CA PRO A 39 -16.51 9.72 4.99
C PRO A 39 -15.36 9.01 4.25
N ALA A 40 -15.35 7.69 4.25
CA ALA A 40 -14.34 6.87 3.61
C ALA A 40 -14.87 6.13 2.36
N LYS A 41 -15.96 6.61 1.75
CA LYS A 41 -16.54 6.01 0.55
C LYS A 41 -15.46 5.75 -0.52
N GLY A 42 -15.43 4.53 -1.06
CA GLY A 42 -14.46 4.09 -2.07
C GLY A 42 -13.10 3.63 -1.54
N GLN A 43 -12.84 3.74 -0.22
CA GLN A 43 -11.62 3.23 0.39
C GLN A 43 -11.71 1.71 0.68
N PRO A 44 -10.58 0.97 0.61
CA PRO A 44 -10.55 -0.45 0.97
C PRO A 44 -11.05 -0.68 2.40
N MET A 45 -11.84 -1.74 2.64
CA MET A 45 -12.34 -2.03 3.98
C MET A 45 -11.27 -2.64 4.90
N LEU A 46 -11.46 -2.40 6.21
CA LEU A 46 -10.76 -3.06 7.31
C LEU A 46 -11.81 -3.45 8.36
N ASN A 47 -12.54 -4.53 8.11
CA ASN A 47 -13.60 -5.02 9.01
C ASN A 47 -13.20 -6.32 9.71
N THR A 48 -12.46 -7.18 9.02
CA THR A 48 -11.97 -8.45 9.56
C THR A 48 -10.48 -8.40 9.84
N ALA A 49 -9.99 -9.34 10.65
CA ALA A 49 -8.55 -9.52 10.84
C ALA A 49 -7.84 -9.97 9.54
N ILE A 50 -8.55 -10.67 8.65
CA ILE A 50 -8.04 -11.05 7.34
C ILE A 50 -7.82 -9.80 6.49
N ASP A 51 -8.76 -8.85 6.48
CA ASP A 51 -8.62 -7.58 5.75
C ASP A 51 -7.35 -6.82 6.18
N ALA A 52 -7.08 -6.81 7.49
CA ALA A 52 -5.89 -6.17 8.04
C ALA A 52 -4.60 -6.93 7.70
N ALA A 53 -4.64 -8.27 7.71
CA ALA A 53 -3.51 -9.09 7.28
C ALA A 53 -3.19 -8.87 5.80
N GLU A 54 -4.20 -8.87 4.93
CA GLU A 54 -4.02 -8.64 3.48
C GLU A 54 -3.50 -7.23 3.19
N MET A 55 -3.90 -6.21 3.97
CA MET A 55 -3.29 -4.88 3.91
C MET A 55 -1.77 -4.94 4.16
N ILE A 56 -1.32 -5.65 5.20
CA ILE A 56 0.11 -5.80 5.51
C ILE A 56 0.81 -6.52 4.36
N LEU A 57 0.30 -7.68 3.96
CA LEU A 57 0.92 -8.52 2.93
C LEU A 57 1.01 -7.80 1.58
N THR A 58 -0.01 -7.02 1.23
CA THR A 58 -0.07 -6.33 -0.05
C THR A 58 0.84 -5.09 -0.09
N LEU A 59 0.96 -4.35 1.02
CA LEU A 59 1.72 -3.09 1.07
C LEU A 59 3.21 -3.24 1.40
N ALA A 60 3.62 -4.36 2.03
CA ALA A 60 5.00 -4.53 2.47
C ALA A 60 5.91 -5.06 1.35
N PRO A 61 7.13 -4.52 1.20
CA PRO A 61 8.10 -5.00 0.22
C PRO A 61 8.53 -6.45 0.46
N GLU A 62 8.51 -6.93 1.71
CA GLU A 62 8.93 -8.29 2.05
C GLU A 62 7.95 -9.36 1.56
N THR A 63 6.69 -8.99 1.33
CA THR A 63 5.60 -9.92 1.00
C THR A 63 5.00 -9.66 -0.38
N ASN A 64 5.30 -8.52 -1.00
CA ASN A 64 4.89 -8.18 -2.36
C ASN A 64 6.10 -7.82 -3.22
N GLY A 65 6.44 -8.69 -4.18
CA GLY A 65 7.58 -8.49 -5.09
C GLY A 65 7.51 -7.20 -5.92
N GLN A 66 6.32 -6.70 -6.24
CA GLN A 66 6.18 -5.42 -6.94
C GLN A 66 6.60 -4.24 -6.04
N VAL A 67 6.29 -4.32 -4.74
CA VAL A 67 6.74 -3.32 -3.76
C VAL A 67 8.22 -3.49 -3.47
N ALA A 68 8.75 -4.72 -3.43
CA ALA A 68 10.18 -4.99 -3.27
C ALA A 68 11.02 -4.26 -4.33
N VAL A 69 10.65 -4.40 -5.61
CA VAL A 69 11.37 -3.75 -6.73
C VAL A 69 11.30 -2.23 -6.60
N LYS A 70 10.14 -1.67 -6.21
CA LYS A 70 9.99 -0.21 -6.01
C LYS A 70 10.84 0.30 -4.84
N ALA A 71 10.90 -0.44 -3.73
CA ALA A 71 11.70 -0.06 -2.57
C ALA A 71 13.20 -0.10 -2.87
N TRP A 72 13.68 -1.14 -3.58
CA TRP A 72 15.08 -1.21 -4.01
C TRP A 72 15.43 -0.12 -5.00
N ALA A 73 14.60 0.13 -6.01
CA ALA A 73 14.81 1.23 -6.95
C ALA A 73 14.89 2.59 -6.23
N ALA A 74 14.02 2.83 -5.23
CA ALA A 74 14.08 4.03 -4.42
C ALA A 74 15.39 4.16 -3.63
N LEU A 75 15.96 3.05 -3.14
CA LEU A 75 17.27 3.04 -2.48
C LEU A 75 18.43 3.26 -3.45
N SER A 76 18.33 2.73 -4.67
CA SER A 76 19.33 2.89 -5.73
C SER A 76 19.55 4.37 -6.07
N GLU A 77 18.52 5.21 -6.01
CA GLU A 77 18.65 6.67 -6.19
C GLU A 77 19.55 7.34 -5.16
N PHE A 78 19.54 6.88 -3.90
CA PHE A 78 20.41 7.42 -2.86
C PHE A 78 21.84 6.88 -2.96
N THR A 79 21.99 5.62 -3.38
CA THR A 79 23.30 4.96 -3.41
C THR A 79 24.05 5.19 -4.74
N GLY A 80 23.34 5.50 -5.82
CA GLY A 80 23.88 5.60 -7.18
C GLY A 80 24.29 4.25 -7.78
N ARG A 81 23.68 3.15 -7.31
CA ARG A 81 24.02 1.77 -7.70
C ARG A 81 22.76 0.96 -7.99
N ASP A 82 22.79 0.22 -9.08
CA ASP A 82 21.79 -0.81 -9.42
C ASP A 82 22.26 -2.18 -8.92
#